data_AF-A0A416MH13-F1
#
_entry.id   AF-A0A416MH13-F1
#
_cell.length_a   1.000
_cell.length_b   1.000
_cell.length_c   1.000
_cell.angle_alpha   90.00
_cell.angle_beta   90.00
_cell.angle_gamma   90.00
#
_symmetry.space_group_name_H-M   'P 1'
#
loop_
_entity.id
_entity.type
_entity.pdbx_description
1 polymer ?
#
loop_
_entity_poly.entity_id
_entity_poly.type
_entity_poly.pdbx_seq_one_letter_code
_entity_poly.pdbx_strand_id
1 'polypeptide(L)'
;MPKLKRNSIIGLRTPWSMKNVVVWKKSQRFCGILFMLSGIIILILCFLLEGTLLTVVSLVLLVSAAVVGGIYSYLIAQKEA
;
A
#
# COMPACT_ATOMS: atom_id res chain seq x y z
N MET A 1 -0.16 -13.83 -14.39
CA MET A 1 0.14 -13.76 -12.94
C MET A 1 -0.93 -14.53 -12.18
N PRO A 2 -0.60 -15.57 -11.39
CA PRO A 2 -1.59 -16.22 -10.55
C PRO A 2 -2.15 -15.16 -9.61
N LYS A 3 -3.44 -14.83 -9.77
CA LYS A 3 -4.12 -13.85 -8.91
C LYS A 3 -4.05 -14.43 -7.50
N LEU A 4 -3.21 -13.85 -6.63
CA LEU A 4 -3.10 -14.27 -5.24
C LEU A 4 -4.52 -14.39 -4.69
N LYS A 5 -4.96 -15.60 -4.35
CA LYS A 5 -6.32 -15.80 -3.83
C LYS A 5 -6.37 -15.14 -2.45
N ARG A 6 -7.53 -14.58 -2.09
CA ARG A 6 -7.77 -14.00 -0.76
C ARG A 6 -7.36 -15.05 0.28
N ASN A 7 -6.34 -14.74 1.07
CA ASN A 7 -5.81 -15.64 2.08
C ASN A 7 -5.74 -14.94 3.43
N SER A 8 -5.92 -15.68 4.51
CA SER A 8 -5.83 -15.15 5.88
C SER A 8 -4.38 -15.00 6.34
N ILE A 9 -3.40 -14.93 5.44
CA ILE A 9 -1.97 -14.88 5.78
C ILE A 9 -1.26 -13.67 5.13
N ILE A 10 -1.68 -13.24 3.95
CA ILE A 10 -0.92 -12.25 3.15
C ILE A 10 -1.84 -11.14 2.64
N GLY A 11 -1.40 -9.89 2.75
CA GLY A 11 -2.09 -8.69 2.22
C GLY A 11 -2.70 -7.78 3.29
N LEU A 12 -3.38 -6.72 2.84
CA LEU A 12 -4.06 -5.75 3.71
C LEU A 12 -5.32 -6.38 4.32
N ARG A 13 -5.22 -6.88 5.56
CA ARG A 13 -6.31 -7.58 6.27
C ARG A 13 -7.12 -6.63 7.14
N THR A 14 -7.89 -5.78 6.50
CA THR A 14 -8.90 -5.02 7.20
C THR A 14 -10.21 -5.81 7.26
N PRO A 15 -10.97 -5.74 8.37
CA PRO A 15 -12.17 -6.55 8.57
C PRO A 15 -13.22 -6.33 7.48
N TRP A 16 -13.25 -5.14 6.87
CA TRP A 16 -14.12 -4.79 5.76
C TRP A 16 -13.65 -5.38 4.41
N SER A 17 -12.33 -5.39 4.16
CA SER A 17 -11.75 -5.92 2.92
C SER A 17 -11.90 -7.44 2.81
N MET A 18 -11.92 -8.13 3.95
CA MET A 18 -12.13 -9.57 3.99
C MET A 18 -13.57 -10.01 3.67
N LYS A 19 -14.57 -9.11 3.74
CA LYS A 19 -15.97 -9.45 3.41
C LYS A 19 -16.20 -9.62 1.91
N ASN A 20 -15.60 -8.77 1.07
CA ASN A 20 -15.82 -8.76 -0.37
C ASN A 20 -14.52 -9.00 -1.17
N VAL A 21 -14.50 -10.03 -2.02
CA VAL A 21 -13.33 -10.41 -2.84
C VAL A 21 -12.93 -9.31 -3.83
N VAL A 22 -13.89 -8.52 -4.30
CA VAL A 22 -13.67 -7.39 -5.22
C VAL A 22 -12.95 -6.26 -4.49
N VAL A 23 -13.44 -5.89 -3.30
CA VAL A 23 -12.82 -4.89 -2.41
C VAL A 23 -11.39 -5.29 -2.05
N TRP A 24 -11.17 -6.57 -1.71
CA TRP A 24 -9.84 -7.09 -1.40
C TRP A 24 -8.87 -6.96 -2.56
N LYS A 25 -9.27 -7.38 -3.78
CA LYS A 25 -8.42 -7.26 -4.97
C LYS A 25 -8.10 -5.81 -5.32
N LYS A 26 -9.08 -4.91 -5.24
CA LYS A 26 -8.88 -3.48 -5.52
C LYS A 26 -7.93 -2.84 -4.52
N SER A 27 -8.12 -3.12 -3.22
CA SER A 27 -7.25 -2.61 -2.15
C SER A 27 -5.81 -3.09 -2.31
N GLN A 28 -5.61 -4.39 -2.58
CA GLN A 28 -4.27 -4.95 -2.73
C GLN A 28 -3.55 -4.43 -3.97
N ARG A 29 -4.27 -4.26 -5.10
CA ARG A 29 -3.70 -3.69 -6.33
C ARG A 29 -3.29 -2.23 -6.13
N PHE A 30 -4.14 -1.43 -5.50
CA PHE A 30 -3.84 -0.03 -5.20
C PHE A 30 -2.63 0.10 -4.26
N CYS A 31 -2.65 -0.64 -3.15
CA CYS A 31 -1.57 -0.63 -2.17
C CYS A 31 -0.24 -1.08 -2.80
N GLY A 32 -0.25 -2.13 -3.63
CA GLY A 32 0.95 -2.59 -4.35
C GLY A 32 1.51 -1.54 -5.33
N ILE A 33 0.64 -0.86 -6.10
CA ILE A 33 1.06 0.23 -7.00
C ILE A 33 1.63 1.40 -6.20
N LEU A 34 1.00 1.77 -5.09
CA LEU A 34 1.43 2.86 -4.22
C LEU A 34 2.82 2.61 -3.62
N PHE A 35 3.08 1.38 -3.16
CA PHE A 35 4.39 0.97 -2.65
C PHE A 35 5.45 0.93 -3.76
N MET A 36 5.10 0.47 -4.97
CA MET A 36 6.02 0.53 -6.12
C MET A 36 6.41 1.96 -6.46
N LEU A 37 5.44 2.88 -6.55
CA LEU A 37 5.70 4.29 -6.83
C LEU A 37 6.56 4.93 -5.74
N SER A 38 6.24 4.65 -4.47
CA SER A 38 7.02 5.15 -3.34
C SER A 38 8.46 4.65 -3.39
N GLY A 39 8.67 3.36 -3.73
CA GLY A 39 10.00 2.79 -3.92
C GLY A 39 10.79 3.45 -5.05
N ILE A 40 10.15 3.72 -6.19
CA ILE A 40 10.79 4.44 -7.31
C ILE A 40 11.21 5.84 -6.88
N ILE A 41 10.36 6.57 -6.15
CA ILE A 41 10.68 7.90 -5.63
C ILE A 41 11.88 7.82 -4.66
N ILE A 42 11.92 6.82 -3.77
CA ILE A 42 13.03 6.61 -2.85
C ILE A 42 14.33 6.31 -3.62
N LEU A 43 14.28 5.50 -4.68
CA LEU A 43 15.46 5.22 -5.53
C LEU A 43 16.00 6.49 -6.18
N ILE A 44 15.13 7.39 -6.65
CA ILE A 44 15.55 8.68 -7.22
C ILE A 44 16.16 9.57 -6.12
N LEU A 45 15.51 9.66 -4.96
CA LEU A 45 15.99 10.44 -3.81
C LEU A 45 17.35 9.95 -3.29
N CYS A 46 17.65 8.67 -3.44
CA CYS A 46 18.93 8.09 -3.06
C CYS A 46 20.13 8.70 -3.82
N PHE A 47 19.92 9.22 -5.03
CA PHE A 47 20.96 9.92 -5.79
C PHE A 47 21.12 11.39 -5.39
N LEU A 48 20.13 11.98 -4.69
CA LEU A 48 20.11 13.39 -4.31
C LEU A 48 20.41 13.62 -2.82
N LEU A 49 20.05 12.67 -1.95
CA LEU A 49 20.22 12.77 -0.51
C LEU A 49 21.08 11.61 0.02
N GLU A 50 21.94 11.92 0.97
CA GLU A 50 22.80 10.95 1.64
C GLU A 50 22.61 10.98 3.17
N GLY A 51 22.98 9.89 3.83
CA GLY A 51 22.98 9.78 5.29
C GLY A 51 21.60 9.73 5.93
N THR A 52 21.48 10.25 7.15
CA THR A 52 20.29 10.12 8.00
C THR A 52 19.03 10.76 7.39
N LEU A 53 19.19 11.79 6.54
CA LEU A 53 18.06 12.45 5.87
C LEU A 53 17.35 11.51 4.89
N LEU A 54 18.09 10.72 4.11
CA LEU A 54 17.50 9.73 3.20
C LEU A 54 16.69 8.68 3.99
N THR A 55 17.23 8.21 5.12
CA THR A 55 16.54 7.24 5.97
C THR A 55 15.24 7.82 6.53
N VAL A 56 15.24 9.06 7.00
CA VAL A 56 14.03 9.72 7.53
C VAL A 56 13.00 9.93 6.43
N VAL A 57 13.41 10.47 5.28
CA VAL A 57 12.49 10.74 4.15
C VAL A 57 11.87 9.45 3.60
N SER A 58 12.67 8.40 3.43
CA SER A 58 12.17 7.09 2.97
C SER A 58 11.19 6.47 3.97
N LEU A 59 11.47 6.57 5.28
CA LEU A 59 10.54 6.11 6.32
C LEU A 59 9.20 6.86 6.26
N VAL A 60 9.24 8.19 6.15
CA VAL A 60 8.04 9.02 6.06
C VAL A 60 7.22 8.69 4.80
N LEU A 61 7.88 8.46 3.66
CA LEU A 61 7.24 8.04 2.41
C LEU A 61 6.54 6.68 2.56
N LEU A 62 7.20 5.70 3.17
CA LEU A 62 6.60 4.38 3.37
C LEU A 62 5.44 4.40 4.37
N VAL A 63 5.57 5.14 5.47
CA VAL A 63 4.49 5.29 6.47
C VAL A 63 3.29 6.00 5.86
N SER A 64 3.50 7.11 5.13
CA SER A 64 2.43 7.81 4.45
C SER A 64 1.74 6.94 3.40
N ALA A 65 2.48 6.16 2.61
CA ALA A 65 1.91 5.20 1.68
C ALA A 65 1.05 4.13 2.40
N ALA A 66 1.50 3.61 3.55
CA ALA A 66 0.73 2.67 4.35
C ALA A 66 -0.58 3.28 4.87
N VAL A 67 -0.53 4.53 5.38
CA VAL A 67 -1.71 5.26 5.87
C VAL A 67 -2.70 5.51 4.74
N VAL A 68 -2.23 6.01 3.59
CA VAL A 68 -3.07 6.25 2.40
C VAL A 68 -3.68 4.96 1.89
N GLY A 69 -2.93 3.85 1.86
CA GLY A 69 -3.45 2.53 1.49
C GLY A 69 -4.55 2.05 2.44
N GLY A 70 -4.39 2.29 3.74
CA GLY A 70 -5.40 1.99 4.77
C GLY A 70 -6.69 2.79 4.57
N ILE A 71 -6.57 4.11 4.40
CA ILE A 71 -7.71 5.01 4.16
C ILE A 71 -8.44 4.61 2.87
N TYR A 72 -7.70 4.38 1.78
CA TYR A 72 -8.29 3.98 0.51
C TYR A 72 -9.03 2.65 0.61
N SER A 73 -8.48 1.68 1.36
CA SER A 73 -9.17 0.42 1.61
C SER A 73 -10.49 0.61 2.36
N TYR A 74 -10.52 1.53 3.33
CA TYR A 74 -11.74 1.86 4.07
C TYR A 74 -12.78 2.51 3.16
N LEU A 75 -12.39 3.50 2.35
CA LEU A 75 -13.28 4.19 1.41
C LEU A 75 -13.89 3.24 0.37
N ILE A 76 -13.09 2.35 -0.23
CA ILE A 76 -13.62 1.35 -1.17
C ILE A 76 -14.63 0.43 -0.48
N ALA A 77 -14.33 0.03 0.75
CA ALA A 77 -15.21 -0.90 1.44
C ALA A 77 -16.51 -0.26 1.89
N GLN A 78 -16.53 1.02 2.21
CA GLN A 78 -17.76 1.78 2.42
C GLN A 78 -18.55 1.96 1.12
N LYS A 79 -17.86 2.13 -0.02
CA LYS A 79 -18.51 2.30 -1.33
C LYS A 79 -19.12 1.00 -1.87
N GLU A 80 -18.65 -0.16 -1.42
CA GLU A 80 -19.14 -1.49 -1.84
C GLU A 80 -19.73 -2.32 -0.69
N ALA A 81 -20.08 -1.68 0.43
CA ALA A 81 -20.92 -2.22 1.50
C ALA A 81 -22.38 -1.86 1.24
#